data_AF-A0A0L6ZA68-F1
#
_entry.id   AF-A0A0L6ZA68-F1
#
_cell.length_a   1.000
_cell.length_b   1.000
_cell.length_c   1.000
_cell.angle_alpha   90.00
_cell.angle_beta   90.00
_cell.angle_gamma   90.00
#
_symmetry.space_group_name_H-M   'P 1'
#
loop_
_entity.id
_entity.type
_entity.pdbx_description
1 polymer ?
#
loop_
_entity_poly.entity_id
_entity_poly.type
_entity_poly.pdbx_seq_one_letter_code
_entity_poly.pdbx_strand_id
1 'polypeptide(L)'
;MRWSWRFISYKKLVSLGLSFLLISSLLSFGGCSKKDNTIKNETVNGTNINKEEDKPNETVKEEDNNNQTEEKDNVIPGKSKVQYTKQQLDKNTEPEFATKWIDSENKKFSACISGRGPDAQEEGIGKIFIKNLSSGEKWSLELIPGEEQNSPKYIQWIDDENLINIVGLGYGTIVLGGSLYKTNINTGETTVLYEAKIPKVQVLSAKISKDKSNLELQLLVYDDEEFTKNHTEKKTISLK
;
A
#
# COMPACT_ATOMS: atom_id res chain seq x y z
N MET A 1 19.79 62.71 -2.55
CA MET A 1 19.05 62.59 -1.27
C MET A 1 19.04 61.13 -0.87
N ARG A 2 19.46 60.85 0.37
CA ARG A 2 19.89 59.54 0.86
C ARG A 2 19.01 59.20 2.05
N TRP A 3 18.24 58.12 1.98
CA TRP A 3 17.49 57.61 3.13
C TRP A 3 17.70 56.10 3.22
N SER A 4 18.54 55.70 4.17
CA SER A 4 18.65 54.33 4.64
C SER A 4 17.63 54.13 5.76
N TRP A 5 16.95 52.99 5.77
CA TRP A 5 16.27 52.49 6.95
C TRP A 5 16.88 51.15 7.35
N ARG A 6 17.05 51.03 8.66
CA ARG A 6 17.98 50.14 9.37
C ARG A 6 17.35 48.76 9.58
N PHE A 7 18.21 47.76 9.54
CA PHE A 7 17.98 46.42 10.06
C PHE A 7 17.52 46.46 11.52
N ILE A 8 16.50 45.65 11.86
CA ILE A 8 16.19 45.26 13.23
C ILE A 8 16.53 43.78 13.35
N SER A 9 17.54 43.49 14.18
CA SER A 9 17.96 42.14 14.56
C SER A 9 17.26 41.74 15.85
N TYR A 10 16.59 40.58 15.84
CA TYR A 10 16.15 39.93 17.08
C TYR A 10 17.11 38.80 17.42
N LYS A 11 17.83 38.98 18.53
CA LYS A 11 18.65 37.95 19.17
C LYS A 11 18.10 37.62 20.55
N LYS A 12 18.02 36.32 20.81
CA LYS A 12 18.03 35.57 22.08
C LYS A 12 16.77 35.61 22.95
N LEU A 13 16.28 34.39 23.25
CA LEU A 13 16.14 33.93 24.63
C LEU A 13 16.29 32.40 24.69
N VAL A 14 17.31 31.99 25.43
CA VAL A 14 17.57 30.61 25.86
C VAL A 14 16.72 30.38 27.11
N SER A 15 16.01 29.25 27.18
CA SER A 15 15.44 28.73 28.42
C SER A 15 15.72 27.23 28.49
N LEU A 16 16.70 26.88 29.33
CA LEU A 16 16.86 25.53 29.85
C LEU A 16 15.74 25.27 30.85
N GLY A 17 15.00 24.17 30.67
CA GLY A 17 14.12 23.59 31.66
C GLY A 17 14.41 22.10 31.82
N LEU A 18 15.31 21.75 32.74
CA LEU A 18 15.45 20.40 33.28
C LEU A 18 14.20 20.10 34.12
N SER A 19 13.49 19.01 33.84
CA SER A 19 12.63 18.36 34.84
C SER A 19 12.65 16.86 34.65
N PHE A 20 13.40 16.20 35.53
CA PHE A 20 13.28 14.80 35.86
C PHE A 20 11.91 14.56 36.51
N LEU A 21 11.16 13.56 36.06
CA LEU A 21 10.26 12.79 36.94
C LEU A 21 10.09 11.36 36.39
N LEU A 22 10.76 10.44 37.08
CA LEU A 22 10.54 8.99 37.10
C LEU A 22 9.16 8.68 37.67
N ILE A 23 8.33 7.90 36.97
CA ILE A 23 7.36 7.00 37.62
C ILE A 23 7.32 5.67 36.85
N SER A 24 8.01 4.69 37.40
CA SER A 24 7.84 3.26 37.13
C SER A 24 6.56 2.77 37.82
N SER A 25 5.69 2.07 37.10
CA SER A 25 4.72 1.16 37.71
C SER A 25 4.65 -0.14 36.91
N LEU A 26 5.24 -1.18 37.51
CA LEU A 26 5.01 -2.58 37.20
C LEU A 26 3.65 -2.96 37.82
N LEU A 27 2.75 -3.51 37.02
CA LEU A 27 1.64 -4.32 37.51
C LEU A 27 1.73 -5.69 36.84
N SER A 28 2.34 -6.62 37.55
CA SER A 28 2.22 -8.05 37.33
C SER A 28 0.87 -8.49 37.86
N PHE A 29 -0.06 -8.89 36.98
CA PHE A 29 -1.21 -9.69 37.39
C PHE A 29 -0.83 -11.17 37.29
N GLY A 30 -0.56 -11.77 38.45
CA GLY A 30 -0.67 -13.21 38.64
C GLY A 30 -2.12 -13.57 38.95
N GLY A 31 -2.67 -14.53 38.22
CA GLY A 31 -4.00 -15.10 38.44
C GLY A 31 -4.05 -16.56 37.99
N CYS A 32 -3.81 -17.47 38.94
CA CYS A 32 -4.07 -18.90 38.80
C CYS A 32 -5.58 -19.20 38.65
N SER A 33 -5.95 -20.22 37.88
CA SER A 33 -6.61 -21.42 38.44
C SER A 33 -6.83 -22.51 37.39
N LYS A 34 -6.41 -23.73 37.75
CA LYS A 34 -6.73 -25.01 37.12
C LYS A 34 -8.23 -25.28 37.07
N LYS A 35 -8.66 -26.00 36.03
CA LYS A 35 -9.53 -27.18 36.18
C LYS A 35 -9.33 -28.14 35.01
N ASP A 36 -8.75 -29.29 35.34
CA ASP A 36 -8.77 -30.52 34.55
C ASP A 36 -10.22 -31.02 34.41
N ASN A 37 -10.55 -31.62 33.27
CA ASN A 37 -11.36 -32.84 33.21
C ASN A 37 -11.26 -33.53 31.84
N THR A 38 -10.37 -34.52 31.81
CA THR A 38 -10.66 -35.94 31.53
C THR A 38 -11.53 -36.29 30.32
N ILE A 39 -10.82 -36.87 29.36
CA ILE A 39 -11.23 -37.77 28.27
C ILE A 39 -12.21 -38.85 28.77
N LYS A 40 -13.30 -39.06 28.02
CA LYS A 40 -13.96 -40.37 27.92
C LYS A 40 -14.08 -40.74 26.44
N ASN A 41 -13.29 -41.74 26.06
CA ASN A 41 -13.51 -42.55 24.87
C ASN A 41 -14.62 -43.56 25.19
N GLU A 42 -15.64 -43.67 24.35
CA GLU A 42 -16.36 -44.94 24.13
C GLU A 42 -16.69 -45.06 22.64
N THR A 43 -16.00 -46.00 22.00
CA THR A 43 -16.40 -46.64 20.75
C THR A 43 -17.05 -47.96 21.13
N VAL A 44 -18.32 -48.19 20.79
CA VAL A 44 -18.84 -49.55 20.55
C VAL A 44 -19.79 -49.51 19.37
N ASN A 45 -19.39 -50.25 18.34
CA ASN A 45 -20.14 -50.59 17.15
C ASN A 45 -21.35 -51.48 17.46
N GLY A 46 -22.39 -51.31 16.64
CA GLY A 46 -22.99 -52.46 15.96
C GLY A 46 -24.50 -52.58 16.11
N THR A 47 -25.25 -52.22 15.07
CA THR A 47 -26.30 -53.08 14.52
C THR A 47 -26.64 -52.63 13.11
N ASN A 48 -26.38 -53.45 12.09
CA ASN A 48 -27.17 -53.46 10.86
C ASN A 48 -26.99 -54.80 10.13
N ILE A 49 -28.09 -55.55 10.05
CA ILE A 49 -28.32 -56.60 9.06
C ILE A 49 -29.78 -56.44 8.63
N ASN A 50 -30.00 -56.13 7.35
CA ASN A 50 -30.92 -56.89 6.49
C ASN A 50 -30.64 -56.62 5.00
N LYS A 51 -30.64 -57.72 4.24
CA LYS A 51 -30.44 -57.94 2.80
C LYS A 51 -31.61 -57.36 1.97
N GLU A 52 -31.38 -56.68 0.83
CA GLU A 52 -31.29 -57.20 -0.58
C GLU A 52 -32.66 -57.74 -1.09
N GLU A 53 -33.26 -57.44 -2.26
CA GLU A 53 -32.87 -56.91 -3.59
C GLU A 53 -34.12 -56.27 -4.28
N ASP A 54 -33.96 -55.30 -5.19
CA ASP A 54 -34.33 -55.43 -6.63
C ASP A 54 -34.09 -54.13 -7.46
N LYS A 55 -33.59 -54.33 -8.68
CA LYS A 55 -33.18 -53.36 -9.75
C LYS A 55 -34.40 -52.90 -10.63
N PRO A 56 -34.31 -52.01 -11.66
CA PRO A 56 -33.13 -51.54 -12.43
C PRO A 56 -33.05 -50.03 -12.85
N ASN A 57 -31.85 -49.66 -13.34
CA ASN A 57 -31.46 -48.69 -14.40
C ASN A 57 -31.99 -47.25 -14.41
N GLU A 58 -31.10 -46.25 -14.39
CA GLU A 58 -30.52 -45.65 -15.61
C GLU A 58 -29.35 -44.70 -15.30
N THR A 59 -28.45 -44.59 -16.26
CA THR A 59 -27.19 -43.85 -16.19
C THR A 59 -27.43 -42.41 -16.61
N VAL A 60 -27.07 -41.43 -15.78
CA VAL A 60 -26.83 -40.06 -16.24
C VAL A 60 -25.42 -39.66 -15.77
N LYS A 61 -24.54 -39.54 -16.76
CA LYS A 61 -23.28 -38.82 -16.63
C LYS A 61 -23.63 -37.33 -16.62
N GLU A 62 -23.26 -36.61 -15.58
CA GLU A 62 -23.04 -35.17 -15.67
C GLU A 62 -21.59 -34.89 -15.29
N GLU A 63 -20.80 -34.69 -16.35
CA GLU A 63 -19.54 -33.98 -16.31
C GLU A 63 -19.84 -32.54 -15.90
N ASP A 64 -19.52 -32.18 -14.66
CA ASP A 64 -19.56 -30.79 -14.24
C ASP A 64 -18.33 -30.08 -14.83
N ASN A 65 -18.50 -29.64 -16.08
CA ASN A 65 -17.64 -28.70 -16.78
C ASN A 65 -17.69 -27.37 -16.02
N ASN A 66 -16.84 -27.25 -15.00
CA ASN A 66 -16.57 -25.98 -14.36
C ASN A 66 -15.71 -25.12 -15.30
N ASN A 67 -16.35 -24.61 -16.37
CA ASN A 67 -15.87 -23.46 -17.13
C ASN A 67 -15.94 -22.25 -16.20
N GLN A 68 -14.96 -22.12 -15.30
CA GLN A 68 -14.57 -20.82 -14.79
C GLN A 68 -14.15 -20.00 -15.99
N THR A 69 -15.10 -19.17 -16.44
CA THR A 69 -14.84 -18.11 -17.40
C THR A 69 -13.79 -17.22 -16.76
N GLU A 70 -12.55 -17.36 -17.21
CA GLU A 70 -11.49 -16.40 -16.95
C GLU A 70 -12.01 -15.04 -17.42
N GLU A 71 -12.51 -14.26 -16.46
CA GLU A 71 -12.84 -12.88 -16.70
C GLU A 71 -11.50 -12.20 -17.01
N LYS A 72 -11.22 -12.03 -18.29
CA LYS A 72 -10.00 -11.38 -18.77
C LYS A 72 -9.95 -9.98 -18.18
N ASP A 73 -9.19 -9.87 -17.10
CA ASP A 73 -8.76 -8.63 -16.48
C ASP A 73 -7.85 -7.86 -17.44
N ASN A 74 -8.46 -7.20 -18.41
CA ASN A 74 -7.84 -6.15 -19.18
C ASN A 74 -8.54 -4.85 -18.81
N VAL A 75 -7.85 -3.98 -18.08
CA VAL A 75 -8.16 -2.55 -18.04
C VAL A 75 -7.19 -1.83 -18.97
N ILE A 76 -7.76 -0.95 -19.78
CA ILE A 76 -7.16 -0.24 -20.90
C ILE A 76 -6.28 0.91 -20.36
N PRO A 77 -5.05 1.11 -20.86
CA PRO A 77 -4.25 2.29 -20.52
C PRO A 77 -5.04 3.55 -20.89
N GLY A 78 -5.34 4.38 -19.89
CA GLY A 78 -6.19 5.56 -20.02
C GLY A 78 -5.82 6.67 -19.03
N LYS A 79 -6.36 7.87 -19.27
CA LYS A 79 -6.15 9.05 -18.41
C LYS A 79 -6.73 8.77 -17.02
N SER A 80 -5.90 8.84 -16.00
CA SER A 80 -6.26 8.53 -14.63
C SER A 80 -7.12 9.63 -13.98
N LYS A 81 -8.02 9.22 -13.07
CA LYS A 81 -8.70 10.13 -12.14
C LYS A 81 -7.77 10.60 -11.02
N VAL A 82 -6.74 9.81 -10.70
CA VAL A 82 -5.69 10.17 -9.75
C VAL A 82 -4.75 11.18 -10.42
N GLN A 83 -4.59 12.35 -9.80
CA GLN A 83 -3.65 13.36 -10.27
C GLN A 83 -2.96 14.00 -9.08
N TYR A 84 -1.73 14.44 -9.31
CA TYR A 84 -0.94 15.16 -8.33
C TYR A 84 -0.86 16.63 -8.69
N THR A 85 -0.90 17.48 -7.66
CA THR A 85 -0.46 18.87 -7.79
C THR A 85 0.98 18.97 -7.33
N LYS A 86 1.82 19.61 -8.14
CA LYS A 86 3.20 19.96 -7.77
C LYS A 86 3.20 21.18 -6.86
N GLN A 87 3.82 21.05 -5.69
CA GLN A 87 4.05 22.16 -4.75
C GLN A 87 5.54 22.39 -4.59
N GLN A 88 6.00 23.60 -4.91
CA GLN A 88 7.40 23.96 -4.73
C GLN A 88 7.73 24.05 -3.24
N LEU A 89 8.89 23.53 -2.84
CA LEU A 89 9.34 23.55 -1.45
C LEU A 89 10.62 24.37 -1.29
N ASP A 90 10.82 24.91 -0.09
CA ASP A 90 12.10 25.49 0.28
C ASP A 90 13.19 24.41 0.28
N LYS A 91 14.42 24.78 -0.11
CA LYS A 91 15.55 23.84 -0.17
C LYS A 91 15.86 23.18 1.17
N ASN A 92 15.51 23.84 2.27
CA ASN A 92 15.74 23.37 3.64
C ASN A 92 14.59 22.51 4.18
N THR A 93 13.45 22.43 3.49
CA THR A 93 12.34 21.56 3.89
C THR A 93 12.79 20.11 3.76
N GLU A 94 12.67 19.35 4.84
CA GLU A 94 12.93 17.91 4.86
C GLU A 94 11.62 17.13 5.04
N PRO A 95 11.52 15.92 4.47
CA PRO A 95 10.34 15.09 4.63
C PRO A 95 10.27 14.59 6.08
N GLU A 96 9.08 14.70 6.68
CA GLU A 96 8.83 14.19 8.02
C GLU A 96 8.19 12.80 7.93
N PHE A 97 8.54 11.93 8.88
CA PHE A 97 7.97 10.59 9.02
C PHE A 97 7.86 9.85 7.67
N ALA A 98 9.02 9.62 7.06
CA ALA A 98 9.13 9.34 5.63
C ALA A 98 9.91 8.07 5.33
N THR A 99 9.67 7.51 4.14
CA THR A 99 10.48 6.43 3.59
C THR A 99 11.89 6.90 3.27
N LYS A 100 12.78 5.94 3.04
CA LYS A 100 14.12 6.25 2.52
C LYS A 100 14.02 6.93 1.15
N TRP A 101 14.97 7.82 0.90
CA TRP A 101 15.20 8.40 -0.42
C TRP A 101 15.67 7.33 -1.41
N ILE A 102 15.04 7.30 -2.59
CA ILE A 102 15.43 6.48 -3.73
C ILE A 102 15.85 7.37 -4.89
N ASP A 103 17.07 7.20 -5.39
CA ASP A 103 17.57 7.99 -6.51
C ASP A 103 17.08 7.44 -7.86
N SER A 104 16.87 8.34 -8.81
CA SER A 104 16.70 7.98 -10.23
C SER A 104 17.97 7.31 -10.77
N GLU A 105 17.83 6.56 -11.86
CA GLU A 105 18.95 5.83 -12.46
C GLU A 105 20.07 6.77 -12.91
N ASN A 106 19.72 7.89 -13.53
CA ASN A 106 20.67 8.94 -13.93
C ASN A 106 21.21 9.80 -12.77
N LYS A 107 20.79 9.55 -11.52
CA LYS A 107 21.18 10.33 -10.32
C LYS A 107 20.87 11.83 -10.40
N LYS A 108 19.91 12.22 -11.23
CA LYS A 108 19.43 13.61 -11.31
C LYS A 108 18.40 13.92 -10.22
N PHE A 109 17.58 12.95 -9.86
CA PHE A 109 16.50 13.13 -8.90
C PHE A 109 16.55 12.07 -7.81
N SER A 110 15.90 12.36 -6.69
CA SER A 110 15.64 11.42 -5.62
C SER A 110 14.23 11.63 -5.11
N ALA A 111 13.54 10.57 -4.70
CA ALA A 111 12.17 10.61 -4.23
C ALA A 111 11.96 9.82 -2.94
N CYS A 112 10.99 10.21 -2.11
CA CYS A 112 10.50 9.45 -0.96
C CYS A 112 9.02 9.75 -0.70
N ILE A 113 8.35 8.93 0.11
CA ILE A 113 6.99 9.20 0.60
C ILE A 113 7.12 9.79 2.02
N SER A 114 6.56 10.97 2.24
CA SER A 114 6.49 11.62 3.56
C SER A 114 5.09 11.50 4.17
N GLY A 115 5.02 11.44 5.50
CA GLY A 115 3.78 11.43 6.27
C GLY A 115 3.18 10.04 6.52
N ARG A 116 3.92 8.96 6.24
CA ARG A 116 3.43 7.56 6.38
C ARG A 116 4.44 6.57 6.96
N GLY A 117 5.45 7.10 7.62
CA GLY A 117 6.49 6.31 8.27
C GLY A 117 7.54 5.76 7.31
N PRO A 118 8.55 5.05 7.86
CA PRO A 118 9.71 4.57 7.11
C PRO A 118 9.38 3.55 6.03
N ASP A 119 8.25 2.85 6.17
CA ASP A 119 7.81 1.78 5.27
C ASP A 119 6.51 2.13 4.50
N ALA A 120 6.01 3.36 4.63
CA ALA A 120 4.74 3.82 4.02
C ALA A 120 3.49 2.99 4.39
N GLN A 121 3.51 2.33 5.55
CA GLN A 121 2.41 1.49 6.04
C GLN A 121 1.49 2.21 7.04
N GLU A 122 1.94 3.32 7.62
CA GLU A 122 1.20 4.03 8.65
C GLU A 122 -0.01 4.77 8.07
N GLU A 123 -1.03 4.99 8.91
CA GLU A 123 -2.19 5.76 8.53
C GLU A 123 -1.83 7.24 8.29
N GLY A 124 -2.48 7.82 7.28
CA GLY A 124 -2.29 9.23 6.92
C GLY A 124 -2.29 9.48 5.42
N ILE A 125 -2.52 10.75 5.08
CA ILE A 125 -2.40 11.26 3.71
C ILE A 125 -0.94 11.66 3.47
N GLY A 126 -0.25 10.80 2.73
CA GLY A 126 1.14 11.00 2.37
C GLY A 126 1.31 11.84 1.12
N LYS A 127 2.54 12.26 0.89
CA LYS A 127 2.95 13.00 -0.31
C LYS A 127 4.32 12.53 -0.79
N ILE A 128 4.54 12.59 -2.10
CA ILE A 128 5.81 12.20 -2.69
C ILE A 128 6.71 13.42 -2.70
N PHE A 129 7.81 13.38 -1.97
CA PHE A 129 8.84 14.40 -2.02
C PHE A 129 9.81 14.07 -3.13
N ILE A 130 10.18 15.06 -3.94
CA ILE A 130 11.22 14.95 -4.96
C ILE A 130 12.28 16.02 -4.72
N LYS A 131 13.55 15.64 -4.91
CA LYS A 131 14.71 16.51 -4.84
C LYS A 131 15.54 16.37 -6.10
N ASN A 132 15.86 17.49 -6.73
CA ASN A 132 16.92 17.56 -7.74
C ASN A 132 18.29 17.53 -7.05
N LEU A 133 19.08 16.52 -7.36
CA LEU A 133 20.35 16.25 -6.70
C LEU A 133 21.46 17.22 -7.09
N SER A 134 21.36 17.87 -8.26
CA SER A 134 22.36 18.85 -8.71
C SER A 134 22.06 20.27 -8.24
N SER A 135 20.79 20.71 -8.31
CA SER A 135 20.40 22.08 -7.94
C SER A 135 20.00 22.25 -6.47
N GLY A 136 19.70 21.14 -5.79
CA GLY A 136 19.11 21.11 -4.45
C GLY A 136 17.66 21.60 -4.41
N GLU A 137 17.03 21.82 -5.56
CA GLU A 137 15.62 22.16 -5.66
C GLU A 137 14.75 21.02 -5.15
N LYS A 138 13.67 21.35 -4.44
CA LYS A 138 12.73 20.40 -3.86
C LYS A 138 11.29 20.78 -4.21
N TRP A 139 10.46 19.76 -4.41
CA TRP A 139 9.01 19.92 -4.54
C TRP A 139 8.32 18.67 -3.99
N SER A 140 7.04 18.80 -3.63
CA SER A 140 6.18 17.66 -3.37
C SER A 140 5.18 17.47 -4.52
N LEU A 141 4.79 16.22 -4.72
CA LEU A 141 3.57 15.86 -5.41
C LEU A 141 2.54 15.47 -4.34
N GLU A 142 1.45 16.23 -4.31
CA GLU A 142 0.34 16.02 -3.38
C GLU A 142 -0.89 15.59 -4.17
N LEU A 143 -1.57 14.54 -3.74
CA LEU A 143 -2.78 14.07 -4.41
C LEU A 143 -3.82 15.19 -4.40
N ILE A 144 -4.43 15.45 -5.56
CA ILE A 144 -5.57 16.37 -5.62
C ILE A 144 -6.69 15.78 -4.77
N PRO A 145 -7.20 16.50 -3.76
CA PRO A 145 -8.27 15.99 -2.91
C PRO A 145 -9.49 15.62 -3.76
N GLY A 146 -9.89 14.36 -3.68
CA GLY A 146 -11.16 13.86 -4.18
C GLY A 146 -12.09 13.52 -3.03
N GLU A 147 -13.18 12.80 -3.33
CA GLU A 147 -14.03 12.21 -2.29
C GLU A 147 -13.29 11.15 -1.48
N GLU A 148 -12.35 10.46 -2.11
CA GLU A 148 -11.52 9.44 -1.50
C GLU A 148 -10.27 10.03 -0.84
N GLN A 149 -10.02 9.60 0.41
CA GLN A 149 -8.84 9.94 1.20
C GLN A 149 -7.60 9.15 0.73
N ASN A 150 -7.26 9.27 -0.55
CA ASN A 150 -6.20 8.52 -1.19
C ASN A 150 -4.81 8.99 -0.77
N SER A 151 -3.85 8.07 -0.83
CA SER A 151 -2.51 8.24 -0.30
C SER A 151 -1.49 7.36 -1.06
N PRO A 152 -0.29 7.87 -1.36
CA PRO A 152 0.78 7.04 -1.94
C PRO A 152 1.23 5.98 -0.91
N LYS A 153 1.28 4.73 -1.34
CA LYS A 153 1.67 3.55 -0.56
C LYS A 153 3.02 2.98 -0.96
N TYR A 154 3.44 3.21 -2.20
CA TYR A 154 4.70 2.70 -2.72
C TYR A 154 5.18 3.57 -3.87
N ILE A 155 6.49 3.76 -4.03
CA ILE A 155 7.07 4.40 -5.22
C ILE A 155 8.32 3.66 -5.69
N GLN A 156 8.55 3.65 -7.00
CA GLN A 156 9.79 3.22 -7.61
C GLN A 156 10.02 3.97 -8.93
N TRP A 157 11.27 4.29 -9.26
CA TRP A 157 11.63 4.86 -10.56
C TRP A 157 11.43 3.85 -11.69
N ILE A 158 10.71 4.25 -12.73
CA ILE A 158 10.56 3.48 -13.98
C ILE A 158 11.45 4.02 -15.10
N ASP A 159 11.69 5.32 -15.08
CA ASP A 159 12.62 6.03 -15.94
C ASP A 159 13.10 7.28 -15.19
N ASP A 160 13.78 8.19 -15.88
CA ASP A 160 14.40 9.37 -15.25
C ASP A 160 13.41 10.46 -14.83
N GLU A 161 12.16 10.42 -15.30
CA GLU A 161 11.15 11.46 -15.04
C GLU A 161 9.82 10.91 -14.53
N ASN A 162 9.70 9.60 -14.40
CA ASN A 162 8.47 8.95 -13.98
C ASN A 162 8.72 7.95 -12.85
N LEU A 163 7.75 7.90 -11.95
CA LEU A 163 7.65 6.89 -10.89
C LEU A 163 6.50 5.93 -11.24
N ILE A 164 6.66 4.64 -10.96
CA ILE A 164 5.49 3.83 -10.62
C ILE A 164 5.11 4.10 -9.17
N ASN A 165 3.81 4.11 -8.90
CA ASN A 165 3.28 4.44 -7.59
C ASN A 165 1.98 3.67 -7.33
N ILE A 166 1.88 3.05 -6.15
CA ILE A 166 0.65 2.44 -5.67
C ILE A 166 -0.11 3.49 -4.86
N VAL A 167 -1.34 3.79 -5.25
CA VAL A 167 -2.23 4.71 -4.54
C VAL A 167 -3.45 3.95 -4.03
N GLY A 168 -3.72 4.07 -2.73
CA GLY A 168 -4.91 3.54 -2.08
C GLY A 168 -5.30 4.40 -0.88
N LEU A 169 -6.30 3.97 -0.11
CA LEU A 169 -6.78 4.75 1.03
C LEU A 169 -5.68 5.00 2.07
N GLY A 170 -5.59 6.23 2.56
CA GLY A 170 -4.65 6.63 3.60
C GLY A 170 -5.03 6.14 4.99
N TYR A 171 -6.29 5.78 5.21
CA TYR A 171 -6.81 5.31 6.50
C TYR A 171 -7.53 3.97 6.34
N GLY A 172 -7.54 3.19 7.42
CA GLY A 172 -8.25 1.91 7.48
C GLY A 172 -7.31 0.70 7.42
N THR A 173 -7.75 -0.39 8.06
CA THR A 173 -6.97 -1.61 8.27
C THR A 173 -7.11 -2.65 7.16
N ILE A 174 -8.10 -2.49 6.27
CA ILE A 174 -8.39 -3.39 5.16
C ILE A 174 -7.64 -2.98 3.88
N VAL A 175 -7.35 -1.69 3.70
CA VAL A 175 -6.74 -1.19 2.46
C VAL A 175 -5.22 -1.14 2.60
N LEU A 176 -4.60 -2.31 2.44
CA LEU A 176 -3.14 -2.47 2.53
C LEU A 176 -2.43 -2.02 1.24
N GLY A 177 -3.08 -2.17 0.10
CA GLY A 177 -2.57 -1.82 -1.22
C GLY A 177 -3.41 -0.76 -1.92
N GLY A 178 -3.43 -0.83 -3.25
CA GLY A 178 -4.27 0.06 -4.07
C GLY A 178 -4.11 -0.20 -5.56
N SER A 179 -4.35 0.82 -6.37
CA SER A 179 -4.15 0.80 -7.82
C SER A 179 -2.73 1.30 -8.17
N LEU A 180 -2.18 0.81 -9.28
CA LEU A 180 -0.83 1.13 -9.74
C LEU A 180 -0.87 2.14 -10.89
N TYR A 181 -0.07 3.20 -10.76
CA TYR A 181 -0.01 4.31 -11.70
C TYR A 181 1.43 4.60 -12.12
N LYS A 182 1.61 5.10 -13.34
CA LYS A 182 2.81 5.83 -13.77
C LYS A 182 2.58 7.32 -13.52
N THR A 183 3.44 7.98 -12.76
CA THR A 183 3.34 9.40 -12.39
C THR A 183 4.55 10.16 -12.89
N ASN A 184 4.33 11.23 -13.66
CA ASN A 184 5.42 12.12 -14.07
C ASN A 184 5.80 13.08 -12.93
N ILE A 185 7.09 13.14 -12.59
CA ILE A 185 7.56 13.92 -11.43
C ILE A 185 7.46 15.44 -11.63
N ASN A 186 7.45 15.89 -12.89
CA ASN A 186 7.48 17.31 -13.23
C ASN A 186 6.07 17.88 -13.34
N THR A 187 5.14 17.12 -13.93
CA THR A 187 3.77 17.57 -14.22
C THR A 187 2.75 17.08 -13.19
N GLY A 188 3.02 15.97 -12.49
CA GLY A 188 2.05 15.32 -11.61
C GLY A 188 0.95 14.55 -12.35
N GLU A 189 1.02 14.48 -13.69
CA GLU A 189 0.10 13.68 -14.49
C GLU A 189 0.31 12.19 -14.22
N THR A 190 -0.80 11.43 -14.17
CA THR A 190 -0.74 9.98 -13.98
C THR A 190 -1.48 9.20 -15.07
N THR A 191 -0.93 8.04 -15.39
CA THR A 191 -1.53 7.04 -16.28
C THR A 191 -1.74 5.76 -15.49
N VAL A 192 -2.90 5.13 -15.65
CA VAL A 192 -3.20 3.84 -15.00
C VAL A 192 -2.32 2.75 -15.63
N LEU A 193 -1.58 2.01 -14.80
CA LEU A 193 -0.86 0.81 -15.21
C LEU A 193 -1.63 -0.46 -14.82
N TYR A 194 -2.23 -0.46 -13.64
CA TYR A 194 -3.11 -1.52 -13.18
C TYR A 194 -4.15 -0.98 -12.20
N GLU A 195 -5.41 -1.29 -12.47
CA GLU A 195 -6.52 -1.02 -11.56
C GLU A 195 -7.44 -2.23 -11.62
N ALA A 196 -7.74 -2.82 -10.46
CA ALA A 196 -8.70 -3.90 -10.40
C ALA A 196 -10.11 -3.36 -10.60
N LYS A 197 -10.97 -4.15 -11.24
CA LYS A 197 -12.38 -3.79 -11.43
C LYS A 197 -13.20 -3.88 -10.14
N ILE A 198 -12.69 -4.63 -9.16
CA ILE A 198 -13.36 -4.89 -7.88
C ILE A 198 -12.45 -4.51 -6.70
N PRO A 199 -13.01 -3.98 -5.60
CA PRO A 199 -12.24 -3.51 -4.44
C PRO A 199 -11.52 -4.63 -3.67
N LYS A 200 -11.90 -5.89 -3.92
CA LYS A 200 -11.29 -7.08 -3.29
C LYS A 200 -9.88 -7.39 -3.78
N VAL A 201 -9.43 -6.75 -4.87
CA VAL A 201 -8.09 -6.97 -5.43
C VAL A 201 -7.29 -5.68 -5.30
N GLN A 202 -6.15 -5.75 -4.61
CA GLN A 202 -5.28 -4.61 -4.36
C GLN A 202 -3.84 -4.93 -4.76
N VAL A 203 -3.13 -4.00 -5.41
CA VAL A 203 -1.69 -4.13 -5.64
C VAL A 203 -0.96 -3.83 -4.34
N LEU A 204 -0.19 -4.79 -3.83
CA LEU A 204 0.66 -4.62 -2.64
C LEU A 204 2.07 -4.16 -2.99
N SER A 205 2.62 -4.71 -4.07
CA SER A 205 3.94 -4.34 -4.55
C SER A 205 4.04 -4.50 -6.06
N ALA A 206 4.99 -3.75 -6.64
CA ALA A 206 5.33 -3.84 -8.05
C ALA A 206 6.85 -3.87 -8.16
N LYS A 207 7.36 -4.69 -9.07
CA LYS A 207 8.78 -4.81 -9.35
C LYS A 207 9.02 -4.78 -10.85
N ILE A 208 9.86 -3.86 -11.29
CA ILE A 208 10.27 -3.76 -12.68
C ILE A 208 11.22 -4.92 -13.03
N SER A 209 10.96 -5.58 -14.16
CA SER A 209 11.81 -6.65 -14.69
C SER A 209 13.19 -6.09 -15.08
N LYS A 210 14.21 -6.97 -15.16
CA LYS A 210 15.59 -6.53 -15.44
C LYS A 210 15.73 -5.81 -16.79
N ASP A 211 14.96 -6.22 -17.78
CA ASP A 211 14.89 -5.65 -19.12
C ASP A 211 13.90 -4.47 -19.22
N LYS A 212 13.27 -4.07 -18.11
CA LYS A 212 12.30 -2.96 -17.98
C LYS A 212 11.07 -3.07 -18.89
N SER A 213 10.81 -4.24 -19.45
CA SER A 213 9.68 -4.50 -20.35
C SER A 213 8.40 -4.89 -19.62
N ASN A 214 8.51 -5.30 -18.36
CA ASN A 214 7.40 -5.83 -17.57
C ASN A 214 7.43 -5.34 -16.12
N LEU A 215 6.26 -5.39 -15.49
CA LEU A 215 6.08 -5.26 -14.05
C LEU A 215 5.55 -6.58 -13.49
N GLU A 216 6.27 -7.11 -12.50
CA GLU A 216 5.82 -8.20 -11.64
C GLU A 216 5.06 -7.59 -10.46
N LEU A 217 3.76 -7.84 -10.39
CA LEU A 217 2.86 -7.36 -9.35
C LEU A 217 2.58 -8.47 -8.34
N GLN A 218 2.54 -8.09 -7.05
CA GLN A 218 1.93 -8.91 -6.01
C GLN A 218 0.56 -8.32 -5.67
N LEU A 219 -0.49 -9.11 -5.86
CA LEU A 219 -1.87 -8.73 -5.58
C LEU A 219 -2.31 -9.35 -4.25
N LEU A 220 -3.05 -8.60 -3.44
CA LEU A 220 -3.87 -9.10 -2.35
C LEU A 220 -5.28 -9.33 -2.88
N VAL A 221 -5.80 -10.53 -2.71
CA VAL A 221 -7.15 -10.92 -3.12
C VAL A 221 -7.93 -11.36 -1.90
N TYR A 222 -9.06 -10.71 -1.64
CA TYR A 222 -9.99 -11.09 -0.58
C TYR A 222 -10.99 -12.14 -1.07
N ASP A 223 -11.12 -13.22 -0.31
CA ASP A 223 -11.96 -14.38 -0.65
C ASP A 223 -13.41 -14.21 -0.17
N ASP A 224 -13.66 -13.29 0.75
CA ASP A 224 -14.96 -13.03 1.38
C ASP A 224 -15.39 -11.56 1.25
N GLU A 225 -16.63 -11.23 1.65
CA GLU A 225 -17.15 -9.85 1.60
C GLU A 225 -16.77 -9.05 2.86
N GLU A 226 -16.41 -9.76 3.93
CA GLU A 226 -16.03 -9.20 5.22
C GLU A 226 -14.55 -8.81 5.27
N PHE A 227 -13.79 -9.09 4.21
CA PHE A 227 -12.36 -8.83 4.07
C PHE A 227 -11.52 -9.50 5.17
N THR A 228 -11.93 -10.70 5.62
CA THR A 228 -11.25 -11.44 6.70
C THR A 228 -10.37 -12.58 6.20
N LYS A 229 -10.67 -13.10 5.01
CA LYS A 229 -9.88 -14.15 4.35
C LYS A 229 -9.26 -13.59 3.07
N ASN A 230 -7.97 -13.82 2.90
CA ASN A 230 -7.25 -13.36 1.73
C ASN A 230 -6.08 -14.28 1.39
N HIS A 231 -5.62 -14.14 0.16
CA HIS A 231 -4.39 -14.74 -0.34
C HIS A 231 -3.64 -13.75 -1.24
N THR A 232 -2.41 -14.10 -1.64
CA THR A 232 -1.63 -13.28 -2.57
C THR A 232 -1.46 -13.96 -3.91
N GLU A 233 -1.70 -13.21 -4.98
CA GLU A 233 -1.44 -13.64 -6.36
C GLU A 233 -0.25 -12.89 -6.97
N LYS A 234 0.34 -13.47 -8.03
CA LYS A 234 1.35 -12.81 -8.84
C LYS A 234 0.80 -12.55 -10.23
N LYS A 235 0.98 -11.33 -10.73
CA LYS A 235 0.57 -10.93 -12.07
C LYS A 235 1.70 -10.22 -12.78
N THR A 236 1.89 -10.52 -14.06
CA THR A 236 2.87 -9.79 -14.88
C THR A 236 2.12 -8.94 -15.89
N ILE A 237 2.45 -7.65 -15.97
CA ILE A 237 1.92 -6.74 -16.99
C ILE A 237 3.07 -6.16 -17.81
N SER A 238 2.84 -5.91 -19.10
CA SER A 238 3.84 -5.33 -19.99
C SER A 238 3.80 -3.80 -19.96
N LEU A 239 4.98 -3.20 -19.84
CA LEU A 239 5.22 -1.77 -20.02
C LEU A 239 5.45 -1.53 -21.51
N LYS A 240 4.37 -1.25 -22.24
CA LYS A 240 4.46 -0.86 -23.65
C LYS A 240 4.95 0.57 -23.81
#